data_AF-A0A7G2LV17-F1
#
_entry.id   AF-A0A7G2LV17-F1
#
_cell.length_a   1.000
_cell.length_b   1.000
_cell.length_c   1.000
_cell.angle_alpha   90.00
_cell.angle_beta   90.00
_cell.angle_gamma   90.00
#
_symmetry.space_group_name_H-M   'P 1'
#
loop_
_entity.id
_entity.type
_entity.pdbx_description
1 polymer ?
#
loop_
_entity_poly.entity_id
_entity_poly.type
_entity_poly.pdbx_seq_one_letter_code
_entity_poly.pdbx_strand_id
1 'polypeptide(L)'
;TANSDLHWARDLYGTLEKNGQTPVARPLAALNTAYASDGVLIHVTDTPSKPINLVYHRKSETSDAMLHHVVKLDKGAEVTLLENGPAAARFNTVLEVEVADTARFHHVRAQGRDHERRAATHLFTRLGTESLFKSFTVTVNGAMTRNECVIELTGDDASAHVAGACVGDGDFHHDDTVFITHDAVNCESRQVYKKVLRNGATGVFQGKILVKEGAQKTDGYQISQSLLLDGDSQFLAKPELEIYADDVACSHGSTSGAIDEEALFYLRARGVSHAEATDLLTLAFLAEAVEEIESEGLREEINGRLSSWLERRSS
;
A
#
# COMPACT_ATOMS: atom_id res chain seq x y z
N THR A 1 -2.24 35.77 -1.01
CA THR A 1 -3.63 35.30 -0.81
C THR A 1 -3.65 34.04 0.05
N ALA A 2 -2.95 34.05 1.19
CA ALA A 2 -2.92 32.98 2.17
C ALA A 2 -3.84 33.34 3.36
N ASN A 3 -5.13 33.49 3.05
CA ASN A 3 -6.19 33.64 4.05
C ASN A 3 -7.01 32.34 4.15
N SER A 4 -6.48 31.23 3.62
CA SER A 4 -7.05 29.90 3.82
C SER A 4 -6.90 29.57 5.29
N ASP A 5 -8.03 29.36 5.93
CA ASP A 5 -8.14 28.95 7.32
C ASP A 5 -7.49 27.56 7.51
N LEU A 6 -6.18 27.56 7.80
CA LEU A 6 -5.40 26.34 8.08
C LEU A 6 -5.72 25.76 9.47
N HIS A 7 -6.74 26.27 10.18
CA HIS A 7 -7.10 25.80 11.50
C HIS A 7 -7.41 24.30 11.52
N TRP A 8 -8.07 23.75 10.50
CA TRP A 8 -8.39 22.32 10.45
C TRP A 8 -7.14 21.43 10.41
N ALA A 9 -6.09 21.85 9.70
CA ALA A 9 -4.88 21.06 9.51
C ALA A 9 -4.01 21.04 10.77
N ARG A 10 -4.07 22.12 11.57
CA ARG A 10 -3.33 22.21 12.84
C ARG A 10 -3.67 21.08 13.80
N ASP A 11 -4.94 20.68 13.83
CA ASP A 11 -5.42 19.64 14.76
C ASP A 11 -5.19 18.22 14.21
N LEU A 12 -4.95 18.08 12.91
CA LEU A 12 -4.77 16.79 12.26
C LEU A 12 -3.29 16.43 11.99
N TYR A 13 -2.44 17.41 11.66
CA TYR A 13 -1.03 17.19 11.34
C TYR A 13 -0.28 16.54 12.52
N GLY A 14 0.29 15.37 12.27
CA GLY A 14 0.99 14.52 13.23
C GLY A 14 0.09 13.79 14.23
N THR A 15 -1.23 13.98 14.19
CA THR A 15 -2.14 13.39 15.17
C THR A 15 -2.34 11.90 14.94
N LEU A 16 -2.60 11.48 13.69
CA LEU A 16 -2.78 10.07 13.36
C LEU A 16 -1.46 9.31 13.42
N GLU A 17 -0.36 9.95 12.99
CA GLU A 17 1.00 9.42 13.14
C GLU A 17 1.34 9.13 14.60
N LYS A 18 1.04 10.08 15.49
CA LYS A 18 1.29 9.96 16.93
C LYS A 18 0.47 8.84 17.56
N ASN A 19 -0.81 8.74 17.22
CA ASN A 19 -1.67 7.63 17.67
C ASN A 19 -1.12 6.29 17.20
N GLY A 20 -0.65 6.25 15.96
CA GLY A 20 -0.03 5.08 15.35
C GLY A 20 1.24 4.61 16.04
N GLN A 21 1.88 5.36 16.95
CA GLN A 21 3.11 4.93 17.64
C GLN A 21 2.92 3.83 18.69
N THR A 22 1.67 3.46 18.99
CA THR A 22 1.34 2.40 19.95
C THR A 22 0.68 1.22 19.22
N PRO A 23 1.04 -0.04 19.54
CA PRO A 23 2.03 -0.48 20.53
C PRO A 23 3.47 -0.53 20.01
N VAL A 24 3.72 -0.15 18.76
CA VAL A 24 5.04 -0.25 18.10
C VAL A 24 5.55 1.14 17.70
N ALA A 25 6.73 1.52 18.17
CA ALA A 25 7.35 2.78 17.76
C ALA A 25 7.71 2.76 16.26
N ARG A 26 7.43 3.85 15.55
CA ARG A 26 7.70 4.05 14.12
C ARG A 26 8.61 5.28 13.95
N PRO A 27 9.90 5.15 14.28
CA PRO A 27 10.81 6.29 14.39
C PRO A 27 11.03 7.06 13.09
N LEU A 28 10.90 6.42 11.92
CA LEU A 28 11.02 7.10 10.62
C LEU A 28 9.82 8.01 10.33
N ALA A 29 8.62 7.63 10.76
CA ALA A 29 7.43 8.48 10.71
C ALA A 29 7.53 9.64 11.70
N ALA A 30 8.02 9.37 12.92
CA ALA A 30 8.20 10.40 13.94
C ALA A 30 9.27 11.43 13.51
N LEU A 31 10.36 10.95 12.90
CA LEU A 31 11.38 11.80 12.27
C LEU A 31 10.77 12.67 11.16
N ASN A 32 9.91 12.10 10.32
CA ASN A 32 9.22 12.85 9.28
C ASN A 32 8.35 13.96 9.86
N THR A 33 7.44 13.61 10.77
CA THR A 33 6.52 14.55 11.43
C THR A 33 7.28 15.71 12.10
N ALA A 34 8.44 15.43 12.70
CA ALA A 34 9.26 16.43 13.37
C ALA A 34 10.04 17.37 12.43
N TYR A 35 10.42 16.93 11.23
CA TYR A 35 11.38 17.64 10.37
C TYR A 35 10.90 17.95 8.94
N ALA A 36 9.76 17.38 8.51
CA ALA A 36 9.19 17.70 7.21
C ALA A 36 8.88 19.20 7.13
N SER A 37 9.34 19.82 6.05
CA SER A 37 9.16 21.25 5.80
C SER A 37 8.31 21.52 4.55
N ASP A 38 7.89 20.46 3.86
CA ASP A 38 7.13 20.51 2.63
C ASP A 38 6.10 19.37 2.62
N GLY A 39 5.05 19.53 1.82
CA GLY A 39 3.89 18.66 1.84
C GLY A 39 2.66 19.31 1.20
N VAL A 40 1.53 18.62 1.28
CA VAL A 40 0.25 19.16 0.81
C VAL A 40 -0.82 18.90 1.84
N LEU A 41 -1.70 19.89 2.00
CA LEU A 41 -2.88 19.81 2.84
C LEU A 41 -4.09 19.83 1.91
N ILE A 42 -4.88 18.77 1.93
CA ILE A 42 -6.07 18.60 1.07
C ILE A 42 -7.28 18.43 1.97
N HIS A 43 -8.22 19.38 1.90
CA HIS A 43 -9.53 19.26 2.53
C HIS A 43 -10.58 19.01 1.45
N VAL A 44 -11.16 17.81 1.46
CA VAL A 44 -12.16 17.37 0.51
C VAL A 44 -13.54 17.58 1.13
N THR A 45 -14.23 18.64 0.70
CA THR A 45 -15.57 18.97 1.17
C THR A 45 -16.68 18.34 0.32
N ASP A 46 -16.35 17.86 -0.88
CA ASP A 46 -17.24 17.19 -1.84
C ASP A 46 -16.38 16.42 -2.88
N THR A 47 -17.01 15.57 -3.69
CA THR A 47 -16.34 14.72 -4.67
C THR A 47 -15.79 15.54 -5.85
N PRO A 48 -14.46 15.60 -6.07
CA PRO A 48 -13.90 16.31 -7.19
C PRO A 48 -14.19 15.57 -8.51
N SER A 49 -14.34 16.33 -9.60
CA SER A 49 -14.62 15.77 -10.94
C SER A 49 -13.51 14.86 -11.51
N LYS A 50 -12.31 14.86 -10.90
CA LYS A 50 -11.14 14.09 -11.33
C LYS A 50 -10.29 13.69 -10.13
N PRO A 51 -9.51 12.60 -10.23
CA PRO A 51 -8.49 12.26 -9.24
C PRO A 51 -7.48 13.39 -9.03
N ILE A 52 -7.00 13.50 -7.80
CA ILE A 52 -5.86 14.37 -7.45
C ILE A 52 -4.59 13.56 -7.67
N ASN A 53 -3.63 14.10 -8.42
CA ASN A 53 -2.40 13.40 -8.75
C ASN A 53 -1.16 14.14 -8.21
N LEU A 54 -0.48 13.52 -7.24
CA LEU A 54 0.80 13.97 -6.71
C LEU A 54 1.93 13.38 -7.54
N VAL A 55 2.56 14.23 -8.34
CA VAL A 55 3.68 13.85 -9.21
C VAL A 55 4.99 14.29 -8.57
N TYR A 56 5.80 13.33 -8.15
CA TYR A 56 7.11 13.59 -7.60
C TYR A 56 8.17 13.70 -8.69
N HIS A 57 9.02 14.72 -8.58
CA HIS A 57 10.07 15.02 -9.55
C HIS A 57 11.46 15.06 -8.89
N ARG A 58 12.25 14.02 -9.14
CA ARG A 58 13.66 13.96 -8.75
C ARG A 58 14.50 14.83 -9.67
N LYS A 59 15.20 15.80 -9.08
CA LYS A 59 16.14 16.70 -9.79
C LYS A 59 17.60 16.26 -9.72
N SER A 60 17.98 15.44 -8.75
CA SER A 60 19.37 15.03 -8.52
C SER A 60 19.45 13.57 -8.09
N GLU A 61 20.55 12.92 -8.48
CA GLU A 61 20.81 11.53 -8.11
C GLU A 61 21.09 11.32 -6.62
N THR A 62 21.39 12.40 -5.92
CA THR A 62 21.77 12.40 -4.50
C THR A 62 20.77 13.12 -3.60
N SER A 63 19.63 13.56 -4.15
CA SER A 63 18.65 14.34 -3.39
C SER A 63 17.96 13.54 -2.29
N ASP A 64 17.60 14.25 -1.23
CA ASP A 64 16.76 13.76 -0.13
C ASP A 64 15.45 14.54 -0.12
N ALA A 65 14.35 13.88 0.20
CA ALA A 65 13.06 14.52 0.38
C ALA A 65 12.33 13.94 1.59
N MET A 66 11.80 14.85 2.42
CA MET A 66 10.91 14.54 3.54
C MET A 66 9.61 15.30 3.32
N LEU A 67 8.53 14.58 3.01
CA LEU A 67 7.22 15.16 2.72
C LEU A 67 6.18 14.69 3.73
N HIS A 68 5.33 15.60 4.20
CA HIS A 68 4.21 15.29 5.08
C HIS A 68 2.91 15.80 4.49
N HIS A 69 2.09 14.87 4.02
CA HIS A 69 0.80 15.14 3.42
C HIS A 69 -0.32 14.88 4.43
N VAL A 70 -1.34 15.73 4.42
CA VAL A 70 -2.55 15.55 5.23
C VAL A 70 -3.76 15.68 4.32
N VAL A 71 -4.64 14.68 4.37
CA VAL A 71 -5.90 14.64 3.64
C VAL A 71 -7.03 14.49 4.65
N LYS A 72 -8.01 15.38 4.57
CA LYS A 72 -9.25 15.31 5.36
C LYS A 72 -10.43 15.22 4.43
N LEU A 73 -11.30 14.24 4.64
CA LEU A 73 -12.56 14.11 3.92
C LEU A 73 -13.71 14.46 4.88
N ASP A 74 -14.59 15.36 4.45
CA ASP A 74 -15.85 15.60 5.16
C ASP A 74 -16.85 14.47 4.92
N LYS A 75 -17.92 14.46 5.74
CA LYS A 75 -18.96 13.43 5.67
C LYS A 75 -19.51 13.28 4.25
N GLY A 76 -19.50 12.05 3.74
CA GLY A 76 -20.05 11.70 2.42
C GLY A 76 -19.20 12.13 1.23
N ALA A 77 -18.04 12.77 1.45
CA ALA A 77 -17.14 13.15 0.38
C ALA A 77 -16.36 11.94 -0.16
N GLU A 78 -16.00 11.97 -1.43
CA GLU A 78 -15.18 10.94 -2.06
C GLU A 78 -13.97 11.55 -2.76
N VAL A 79 -12.81 10.90 -2.70
CA VAL A 79 -11.64 11.31 -3.49
C VAL A 79 -10.78 10.13 -3.90
N THR A 80 -10.20 10.22 -5.09
CA THR A 80 -9.09 9.38 -5.52
C THR A 80 -7.80 10.18 -5.50
N LEU A 81 -6.81 9.72 -4.74
CA LEU A 81 -5.45 10.25 -4.68
C LEU A 81 -4.49 9.32 -5.43
N LEU A 82 -3.74 9.87 -6.37
CA LEU A 82 -2.69 9.16 -7.10
C LEU A 82 -1.33 9.69 -6.66
N GLU A 83 -0.39 8.78 -6.43
CA GLU A 83 1.00 9.11 -6.13
C GLU A 83 1.92 8.44 -7.15
N ASN A 84 2.76 9.22 -7.84
CA ASN A 84 3.64 8.68 -8.87
C ASN A 84 4.86 9.57 -9.12
N GLY A 85 5.83 9.01 -9.85
CA GLY A 85 7.08 9.70 -10.20
C GLY A 85 8.23 9.38 -9.23
N PRO A 86 9.49 9.66 -9.64
CA PRO A 86 10.65 9.46 -8.78
C PRO A 86 10.74 10.64 -7.80
N ALA A 87 10.62 10.40 -6.50
CA ALA A 87 10.72 11.48 -5.51
C ALA A 87 12.15 11.95 -5.27
N ALA A 88 13.01 11.09 -4.76
CA ALA A 88 14.37 11.41 -4.35
C ALA A 88 15.22 10.14 -4.30
N ALA A 89 16.54 10.28 -4.11
CA ALA A 89 17.43 9.14 -3.87
C ALA A 89 17.14 8.50 -2.52
N ARG A 90 16.91 9.33 -1.49
CA ARG A 90 16.34 8.92 -0.20
C ARG A 90 15.05 9.67 0.02
N PHE A 91 13.97 8.92 0.23
CA PHE A 91 12.64 9.47 0.36
C PHE A 91 12.01 9.02 1.67
N ASN A 92 11.53 9.97 2.46
CA ASN A 92 10.71 9.71 3.62
C ASN A 92 9.40 10.48 3.43
N THR A 93 8.25 9.80 3.46
CA THR A 93 6.95 10.47 3.35
C THR A 93 5.96 9.97 4.38
N VAL A 94 5.19 10.89 4.95
CA VAL A 94 4.01 10.63 5.75
C VAL A 94 2.78 11.11 4.99
N LEU A 95 1.74 10.29 4.96
CA LEU A 95 0.40 10.64 4.51
C LEU A 95 -0.58 10.34 5.66
N GLU A 96 -1.20 11.36 6.21
CA GLU A 96 -2.29 11.23 7.18
C GLU A 96 -3.63 11.44 6.48
N VAL A 97 -4.58 10.52 6.68
CA VAL A 97 -5.90 10.56 6.05
C VAL A 97 -6.99 10.41 7.09
N GLU A 98 -7.74 11.49 7.36
CA GLU A 98 -8.97 11.43 8.15
C GLU A 98 -10.16 11.21 7.22
N VAL A 99 -10.84 10.07 7.37
CA VAL A 99 -12.02 9.70 6.58
C VAL A 99 -13.25 9.80 7.49
N ALA A 100 -14.04 10.86 7.33
CA ALA A 100 -15.26 11.05 8.10
C ALA A 100 -16.36 10.01 7.75
N ASP A 101 -17.46 10.03 8.50
CA ASP A 101 -18.61 9.15 8.26
C ASP A 101 -19.03 9.15 6.79
N THR A 102 -19.38 7.99 6.23
CA THR A 102 -19.87 7.80 4.85
C THR A 102 -18.93 8.29 3.74
N ALA A 103 -17.73 8.78 4.08
CA ALA A 103 -16.75 9.26 3.12
C ALA A 103 -15.96 8.08 2.51
N ARG A 104 -15.41 8.29 1.32
CA ARG A 104 -14.72 7.25 0.54
C ARG A 104 -13.36 7.76 0.05
N PHE A 105 -12.28 7.14 0.51
CA PHE A 105 -10.93 7.46 0.09
C PHE A 105 -10.34 6.32 -0.74
N HIS A 106 -9.90 6.64 -1.96
CA HIS A 106 -9.17 5.74 -2.84
C HIS A 106 -7.76 6.25 -3.05
N HIS A 107 -6.77 5.37 -2.95
CA HIS A 107 -5.37 5.72 -3.10
C HIS A 107 -4.62 4.70 -3.95
N VAL A 108 -3.86 5.19 -4.93
CA VAL A 108 -2.98 4.36 -5.77
C VAL A 108 -1.60 4.98 -5.83
N ARG A 109 -0.59 4.25 -5.35
CA ARG A 109 0.83 4.66 -5.40
C ARG A 109 1.62 3.76 -6.33
N ALA A 110 2.40 4.37 -7.22
CA ALA A 110 3.34 3.67 -8.08
C ALA A 110 4.79 4.11 -7.80
N GLN A 111 5.63 3.15 -7.42
CA GLN A 111 7.04 3.35 -7.12
C GLN A 111 7.92 2.58 -8.10
N GLY A 112 9.09 3.12 -8.54
CA GLY A 112 10.08 2.23 -9.16
C GLY A 112 11.05 2.64 -10.27
N ARG A 113 11.22 3.94 -10.58
CA ARG A 113 12.10 4.31 -11.71
C ARG A 113 13.61 4.18 -11.43
N ASP A 114 14.03 3.97 -10.18
CA ASP A 114 15.44 4.03 -9.76
C ASP A 114 15.80 2.84 -8.86
N HIS A 115 16.84 2.09 -9.27
CA HIS A 115 17.35 0.92 -8.56
C HIS A 115 18.08 1.29 -7.25
N GLU A 116 18.70 2.46 -7.15
CA GLU A 116 19.47 2.86 -5.97
C GLU A 116 18.61 3.55 -4.89
N ARG A 117 17.33 3.77 -5.20
CA ARG A 117 16.39 4.48 -4.33
C ARG A 117 16.21 3.74 -3.01
N ARG A 118 16.22 4.52 -1.94
CA ARG A 118 15.79 4.09 -0.60
C ARG A 118 14.57 4.89 -0.17
N ALA A 119 13.48 4.21 0.16
CA ALA A 119 12.22 4.88 0.50
C ALA A 119 11.58 4.30 1.76
N ALA A 120 11.17 5.19 2.65
CA ALA A 120 10.26 4.90 3.75
C ALA A 120 8.97 5.70 3.48
N THR A 121 7.85 5.00 3.42
CA THR A 121 6.54 5.63 3.24
C THR A 121 5.64 5.20 4.38
N HIS A 122 4.91 6.14 4.94
CA HIS A 122 4.05 5.93 6.10
C HIS A 122 2.67 6.47 5.79
N LEU A 123 1.64 5.64 5.93
CA LEU A 123 0.24 6.03 5.80
C LEU A 123 -0.44 5.78 7.14
N PHE A 124 -1.06 6.82 7.69
CA PHE A 124 -1.89 6.72 8.89
C PHE A 124 -3.30 7.17 8.56
N THR A 125 -4.30 6.38 8.93
CA THR A 125 -5.70 6.72 8.65
C THR A 125 -6.62 6.32 9.79
N ARG A 126 -7.69 7.11 9.94
CA ARG A 126 -8.80 6.83 10.84
C ARG A 126 -10.11 6.93 10.06
N LEU A 127 -10.97 5.93 10.26
CA LEU A 127 -12.24 5.77 9.57
C LEU A 127 -13.43 6.01 10.52
N GLY A 128 -14.38 6.82 10.06
CA GLY A 128 -15.69 7.03 10.66
C GLY A 128 -16.72 5.99 10.23
N THR A 129 -17.98 6.21 10.63
CA THR A 129 -19.10 5.27 10.44
C THR A 129 -19.43 5.10 8.96
N GLU A 130 -19.67 3.88 8.48
CA GLU A 130 -20.00 3.57 7.08
C GLU A 130 -18.99 4.13 6.06
N SER A 131 -17.74 4.38 6.48
CA SER A 131 -16.70 4.95 5.63
C SER A 131 -15.89 3.88 4.90
N LEU A 132 -15.26 4.27 3.79
CA LEU A 132 -14.42 3.38 2.98
C LEU A 132 -13.01 3.96 2.82
N PHE A 133 -12.02 3.10 3.01
CA PHE A 133 -10.63 3.35 2.66
C PHE A 133 -10.13 2.24 1.74
N LYS A 134 -9.59 2.60 0.58
CA LYS A 134 -8.88 1.69 -0.31
C LYS A 134 -7.51 2.25 -0.67
N SER A 135 -6.45 1.48 -0.45
CA SER A 135 -5.09 1.87 -0.82
C SER A 135 -4.35 0.73 -1.52
N PHE A 136 -3.85 0.99 -2.71
CA PHE A 136 -3.01 0.06 -3.46
C PHE A 136 -1.62 0.65 -3.72
N THR A 137 -0.56 -0.10 -3.45
CA THR A 137 0.82 0.29 -3.80
C THR A 137 1.45 -0.74 -4.74
N VAL A 138 1.91 -0.28 -5.91
CA VAL A 138 2.81 -1.08 -6.76
C VAL A 138 4.23 -0.57 -6.63
N THR A 139 5.17 -1.48 -6.39
CA THR A 139 6.60 -1.18 -6.36
C THR A 139 7.38 -2.09 -7.29
N VAL A 140 8.22 -1.48 -8.10
CA VAL A 140 9.09 -2.19 -9.01
C VAL A 140 10.50 -1.62 -8.84
N ASN A 141 11.55 -2.42 -8.71
CA ASN A 141 12.91 -1.92 -8.45
C ASN A 141 13.07 -1.14 -7.11
N GLY A 142 14.31 -0.71 -6.84
CA GLY A 142 14.72 0.04 -5.66
C GLY A 142 15.44 -0.85 -4.65
N ALA A 143 16.55 -0.36 -4.11
CA ALA A 143 17.41 -1.10 -3.20
C ALA A 143 16.71 -1.39 -1.87
N MET A 144 15.97 -0.40 -1.35
CA MET A 144 15.24 -0.55 -0.09
C MET A 144 13.93 0.22 -0.12
N THR A 145 12.83 -0.47 0.13
CA THR A 145 11.50 0.13 0.27
C THR A 145 10.87 -0.42 1.54
N ARG A 146 10.38 0.48 2.40
CA ARG A 146 9.50 0.16 3.51
C ARG A 146 8.21 0.96 3.37
N ASN A 147 7.09 0.28 3.22
CA ASN A 147 5.77 0.88 3.25
C ASN A 147 5.07 0.48 4.54
N GLU A 148 4.67 1.46 5.33
CA GLU A 148 3.88 1.26 6.53
C GLU A 148 2.48 1.79 6.31
N CYS A 149 1.46 1.00 6.65
CA CYS A 149 0.06 1.41 6.63
C CYS A 149 -0.58 1.11 7.99
N VAL A 150 -1.06 2.14 8.67
CA VAL A 150 -1.66 2.07 10.00
C VAL A 150 -3.09 2.58 9.90
N ILE A 151 -4.05 1.72 10.25
CA ILE A 151 -5.48 1.95 10.04
C ILE A 151 -6.22 1.78 11.36
N GLU A 152 -7.01 2.78 11.74
CA GLU A 152 -7.93 2.72 12.87
C GLU A 152 -9.39 2.80 12.38
N LEU A 153 -10.16 1.73 12.61
CA LEU A 153 -11.58 1.66 12.32
C LEU A 153 -12.35 2.03 13.59
N THR A 154 -12.79 3.29 13.68
CA THR A 154 -13.39 3.87 14.90
C THR A 154 -14.88 4.16 14.80
N GLY A 155 -15.46 4.09 13.60
CA GLY A 155 -16.90 4.13 13.38
C GLY A 155 -17.42 2.79 12.87
N ASP A 156 -18.68 2.50 13.20
CA ASP A 156 -19.32 1.23 12.87
C ASP A 156 -19.48 1.06 11.36
N ASP A 157 -19.55 -0.19 10.89
CA ASP A 157 -19.81 -0.54 9.48
C ASP A 157 -18.77 0.04 8.49
N ALA A 158 -17.55 0.37 8.94
CA ALA A 158 -16.47 0.88 8.11
C ALA A 158 -15.71 -0.24 7.38
N SER A 159 -15.17 0.04 6.20
CA SER A 159 -14.40 -0.92 5.39
C SER A 159 -13.02 -0.37 5.01
N ALA A 160 -11.98 -1.16 5.22
CA ALA A 160 -10.60 -0.83 4.85
C ALA A 160 -9.94 -1.92 4.01
N HIS A 161 -9.60 -1.61 2.76
CA HIS A 161 -8.88 -2.51 1.87
C HIS A 161 -7.49 -1.94 1.60
N VAL A 162 -6.45 -2.72 1.87
CA VAL A 162 -5.07 -2.33 1.65
C VAL A 162 -4.33 -3.43 0.91
N ALA A 163 -3.79 -3.08 -0.25
CA ALA A 163 -3.22 -4.05 -1.17
C ALA A 163 -1.87 -3.58 -1.72
N GLY A 164 -1.07 -4.54 -2.15
CA GLY A 164 0.23 -4.26 -2.72
C GLY A 164 0.72 -5.33 -3.66
N ALA A 165 1.42 -4.87 -4.68
CA ALA A 165 2.12 -5.72 -5.64
C ALA A 165 3.58 -5.26 -5.73
N CYS A 166 4.54 -6.19 -5.69
CA CYS A 166 5.91 -5.84 -6.01
C CYS A 166 6.59 -6.82 -6.95
N VAL A 167 7.51 -6.30 -7.76
CA VAL A 167 8.48 -7.12 -8.48
C VAL A 167 9.90 -6.69 -8.18
N GLY A 168 10.67 -7.62 -7.62
CA GLY A 168 12.03 -7.41 -7.13
C GLY A 168 13.06 -8.18 -7.94
N ASP A 169 14.25 -7.59 -8.09
CA ASP A 169 15.38 -8.16 -8.83
C ASP A 169 16.71 -7.76 -8.20
N GLY A 170 17.55 -8.74 -7.87
CA GLY A 170 18.92 -8.48 -7.40
C GLY A 170 18.94 -7.86 -6.00
N ASP A 171 19.66 -6.74 -5.86
CA ASP A 171 19.69 -5.93 -4.64
C ASP A 171 18.35 -5.18 -4.47
N PHE A 172 17.37 -5.92 -3.95
CA PHE A 172 16.02 -5.44 -3.73
C PHE A 172 15.53 -5.94 -2.37
N HIS A 173 15.23 -5.00 -1.49
CA HIS A 173 14.57 -5.27 -0.20
C HIS A 173 13.26 -4.50 -0.12
N HIS A 174 12.13 -5.21 -0.10
CA HIS A 174 10.80 -4.59 -0.06
C HIS A 174 9.94 -5.09 1.08
N ASP A 175 9.70 -4.20 2.04
CA ASP A 175 8.93 -4.42 3.24
C ASP A 175 7.57 -3.70 3.16
N ASP A 176 6.49 -4.48 3.27
CA ASP A 176 5.17 -3.94 3.56
C ASP A 176 4.76 -4.35 4.97
N THR A 177 4.56 -3.35 5.82
CA THR A 177 4.12 -3.52 7.21
C THR A 177 2.76 -2.87 7.39
N VAL A 178 1.74 -3.65 7.76
CA VAL A 178 0.36 -3.21 7.94
C VAL A 178 -0.10 -3.47 9.36
N PHE A 179 -0.74 -2.48 9.97
CA PHE A 179 -1.39 -2.63 11.27
C PHE A 179 -2.81 -2.05 11.23
N ILE A 180 -3.81 -2.91 11.40
CA ILE A 180 -5.23 -2.53 11.41
C ILE A 180 -5.78 -2.77 12.81
N THR A 181 -6.39 -1.73 13.38
CA THR A 181 -7.11 -1.80 14.65
C THR A 181 -8.61 -1.66 14.39
N HIS A 182 -9.37 -2.69 14.76
CA HIS A 182 -10.83 -2.66 14.83
C HIS A 182 -11.26 -2.23 16.24
N ASP A 183 -11.92 -1.07 16.33
CA ASP A 183 -12.39 -0.43 17.57
C ASP A 183 -13.89 -0.08 17.49
N ALA A 184 -14.61 -0.69 16.55
CA ALA A 184 -16.01 -0.44 16.24
C ALA A 184 -16.68 -1.74 15.75
N VAL A 185 -18.01 -1.79 15.71
CA VAL A 185 -18.73 -3.02 15.31
C VAL A 185 -18.95 -3.12 13.80
N ASN A 186 -19.15 -4.35 13.32
CA ASN A 186 -19.48 -4.65 11.92
C ASN A 186 -18.44 -4.16 10.88
N CYS A 187 -17.21 -3.87 11.28
CA CYS A 187 -16.18 -3.39 10.36
C CYS A 187 -15.56 -4.51 9.52
N GLU A 188 -15.16 -4.17 8.30
CA GLU A 188 -14.46 -5.06 7.38
C GLU A 188 -13.01 -4.60 7.15
N SER A 189 -12.08 -5.55 7.10
CA SER A 189 -10.74 -5.30 6.56
C SER A 189 -10.26 -6.40 5.61
N ARG A 190 -9.60 -5.97 4.53
CA ARG A 190 -8.95 -6.84 3.53
C ARG A 190 -7.51 -6.40 3.34
N GLN A 191 -6.57 -7.33 3.47
CA GLN A 191 -5.16 -7.12 3.14
C GLN A 191 -4.76 -8.10 2.03
N VAL A 192 -4.28 -7.62 0.88
CA VAL A 192 -3.90 -8.46 -0.26
C VAL A 192 -2.54 -8.07 -0.79
N TYR A 193 -1.52 -8.90 -0.52
CA TYR A 193 -0.14 -8.61 -0.89
C TYR A 193 0.45 -9.71 -1.77
N LYS A 194 1.01 -9.32 -2.91
CA LYS A 194 1.69 -10.23 -3.84
C LYS A 194 3.09 -9.76 -4.18
N LYS A 195 4.07 -10.67 -4.11
CA LYS A 195 5.47 -10.37 -4.38
C LYS A 195 6.07 -11.35 -5.38
N VAL A 196 6.67 -10.85 -6.44
CA VAL A 196 7.44 -11.66 -7.39
C VAL A 196 8.91 -11.31 -7.19
N LEU A 197 9.74 -12.30 -6.90
CA LEU A 197 11.12 -12.10 -6.45
C LEU A 197 12.08 -12.94 -7.27
N ARG A 198 13.20 -12.32 -7.69
CA ARG A 198 14.26 -13.00 -8.42
C ARG A 198 15.67 -12.47 -8.11
N ASN A 199 16.67 -13.22 -8.55
CA ASN A 199 18.11 -12.98 -8.46
C ASN A 199 18.56 -12.60 -7.05
N GLY A 200 17.99 -13.25 -6.02
CA GLY A 200 18.32 -12.97 -4.61
C GLY A 200 17.50 -11.85 -3.96
N ALA A 201 16.44 -11.37 -4.62
CA ALA A 201 15.56 -10.34 -4.06
C ALA A 201 14.86 -10.80 -2.78
N THR A 202 14.69 -9.86 -1.84
CA THR A 202 14.02 -10.09 -0.56
C THR A 202 12.70 -9.32 -0.49
N GLY A 203 11.61 -10.05 -0.29
CA GLY A 203 10.30 -9.50 0.02
C GLY A 203 9.91 -9.78 1.47
N VAL A 204 9.42 -8.76 2.16
CA VAL A 204 8.90 -8.86 3.53
C VAL A 204 7.44 -8.45 3.54
N PHE A 205 6.59 -9.22 4.22
CA PHE A 205 5.23 -8.84 4.57
C PHE A 205 5.02 -9.04 6.07
N GLN A 206 4.57 -8.00 6.76
CA GLN A 206 4.15 -8.08 8.14
C GLN A 206 2.76 -7.48 8.28
N GLY A 207 1.76 -8.32 8.51
CA GLY A 207 0.37 -7.91 8.71
C GLY A 207 -0.05 -8.16 10.14
N LYS A 208 -0.66 -7.18 10.80
CA LYS A 208 -1.31 -7.38 12.10
C LYS A 208 -2.73 -6.83 12.08
N ILE A 209 -3.68 -7.66 12.50
CA ILE A 209 -5.05 -7.25 12.80
C ILE A 209 -5.23 -7.35 14.31
N LEU A 210 -5.58 -6.22 14.94
CA LEU A 210 -6.02 -6.15 16.32
C LEU A 210 -7.52 -5.90 16.35
N VAL A 211 -8.27 -6.79 17.00
CA VAL A 211 -9.70 -6.61 17.25
C VAL A 211 -9.90 -6.38 18.74
N LYS A 212 -10.33 -5.18 19.11
CA LYS A 212 -10.53 -4.78 20.51
C LYS A 212 -11.78 -5.44 21.10
N GLU A 213 -11.83 -5.46 22.43
CA GLU A 213 -13.03 -5.85 23.15
C GLU A 213 -14.23 -4.99 22.71
N GLY A 214 -15.36 -5.62 22.40
CA GLY A 214 -16.56 -4.93 21.95
C GLY A 214 -16.67 -4.70 20.43
N ALA A 215 -15.59 -4.88 19.65
CA ALA A 215 -15.60 -4.81 18.18
C ALA A 215 -16.22 -6.07 17.54
N GLN A 216 -17.47 -6.36 17.91
CA GLN A 216 -18.22 -7.52 17.43
C GLN A 216 -18.52 -7.40 15.94
N LYS A 217 -18.77 -8.55 15.32
CA LYS A 217 -19.03 -8.71 13.88
C LYS A 217 -17.91 -8.20 12.98
N THR A 218 -16.69 -8.08 13.52
CA THR A 218 -15.50 -7.80 12.71
C THR A 218 -15.29 -8.90 11.68
N ASP A 219 -15.11 -8.50 10.42
CA ASP A 219 -14.68 -9.37 9.32
C ASP A 219 -13.27 -8.95 8.85
N GLY A 220 -12.26 -9.71 9.25
CA GLY A 220 -10.85 -9.44 8.95
C GLY A 220 -10.22 -10.54 8.11
N TYR A 221 -9.67 -10.17 6.95
CA TYR A 221 -8.92 -11.11 6.11
C TYR A 221 -7.57 -10.52 5.69
N GLN A 222 -6.53 -11.34 5.77
CA GLN A 222 -5.22 -11.00 5.22
C GLN A 222 -4.67 -12.15 4.38
N ILE A 223 -4.18 -11.86 3.19
CA ILE A 223 -3.48 -12.79 2.32
C ILE A 223 -2.18 -12.17 1.84
N SER A 224 -1.11 -12.95 1.96
CA SER A 224 0.20 -12.60 1.43
C SER A 224 0.76 -13.76 0.63
N GLN A 225 1.19 -13.51 -0.60
CA GLN A 225 1.69 -14.55 -1.47
C GLN A 225 2.98 -14.11 -2.14
N SER A 226 3.91 -15.05 -2.31
CA SER A 226 5.09 -14.83 -3.13
C SER A 226 5.28 -15.87 -4.21
N LEU A 227 5.77 -15.38 -5.34
CA LEU A 227 6.30 -16.16 -6.44
C LEU A 227 7.82 -15.97 -6.48
N LEU A 228 8.56 -17.03 -6.14
CA LEU A 228 10.01 -17.07 -6.16
C LEU A 228 10.46 -17.64 -7.52
N LEU A 229 11.23 -16.86 -8.28
CA LEU A 229 11.68 -17.26 -9.62
C LEU A 229 13.04 -17.98 -9.62
N ASP A 230 13.65 -18.14 -8.45
CA ASP A 230 14.89 -18.88 -8.20
C ASP A 230 14.95 -19.34 -6.74
N GLY A 231 16.03 -20.06 -6.39
CA GLY A 231 16.27 -20.56 -5.05
C GLY A 231 17.00 -19.60 -4.10
N ASP A 232 17.49 -18.46 -4.61
CA ASP A 232 18.27 -17.50 -3.81
C ASP A 232 17.39 -16.38 -3.21
N SER A 233 16.21 -16.15 -3.80
CA SER A 233 15.25 -15.15 -3.37
C SER A 233 14.49 -15.55 -2.11
N GLN A 234 14.12 -14.57 -1.29
CA GLN A 234 13.50 -14.80 0.02
C GLN A 234 12.19 -14.06 0.19
N PHE A 235 11.18 -14.77 0.71
CA PHE A 235 9.96 -14.16 1.19
C PHE A 235 9.79 -14.39 2.69
N LEU A 236 9.76 -13.30 3.45
CA LEU A 236 9.60 -13.31 4.90
C LEU A 236 8.21 -12.78 5.23
N ALA A 237 7.31 -13.68 5.65
CA ALA A 237 5.95 -13.32 6.02
C ALA A 237 5.73 -13.52 7.51
N LYS A 238 5.10 -12.52 8.16
CA LYS A 238 4.66 -12.60 9.55
C LYS A 238 3.25 -12.03 9.69
N PRO A 239 2.21 -12.82 9.39
CA PRO A 239 0.84 -12.46 9.65
C PRO A 239 0.46 -12.72 11.12
N GLU A 240 -0.19 -11.75 11.76
CA GLU A 240 -0.55 -11.76 13.18
C GLU A 240 -2.04 -11.40 13.36
N LEU A 241 -2.72 -12.10 14.25
CA LEU A 241 -4.08 -11.81 14.69
C LEU A 241 -4.10 -11.70 16.21
N GLU A 242 -4.65 -10.61 16.73
CA GLU A 242 -4.85 -10.38 18.16
C GLU A 242 -6.32 -10.02 18.38
N ILE A 243 -7.11 -10.96 18.89
CA ILE A 243 -8.57 -10.90 18.87
C ILE A 243 -9.13 -10.93 20.29
N TYR A 244 -9.85 -9.89 20.69
CA TYR A 244 -10.49 -9.75 22.00
C TYR A 244 -12.03 -9.66 21.93
N ALA A 245 -12.63 -9.98 20.77
CA ALA A 245 -14.07 -10.07 20.57
C ALA A 245 -14.46 -11.49 20.11
N ASP A 246 -15.60 -11.99 20.59
CA ASP A 246 -16.03 -13.38 20.39
C ASP A 246 -16.70 -13.61 19.03
N ASP A 247 -17.56 -12.68 18.59
CA ASP A 247 -18.43 -12.85 17.42
C ASP A 247 -17.76 -12.22 16.18
N VAL A 248 -16.69 -12.84 15.69
CA VAL A 248 -15.88 -12.31 14.58
C VAL A 248 -15.54 -13.37 13.53
N ALA A 249 -15.27 -12.91 12.30
CA ALA A 249 -14.72 -13.72 11.23
C ALA A 249 -13.34 -13.19 10.87
N CYS A 250 -12.29 -13.70 11.50
CA CYS A 250 -10.92 -13.29 11.23
C CYS A 250 -10.09 -14.47 10.71
N SER A 251 -9.38 -14.29 9.60
CA SER A 251 -8.47 -15.31 9.06
C SER A 251 -7.27 -14.69 8.34
N HIS A 252 -6.24 -15.51 8.15
CA HIS A 252 -5.01 -15.13 7.47
C HIS A 252 -4.48 -16.27 6.60
N GLY A 253 -3.85 -15.92 5.48
CA GLY A 253 -3.19 -16.84 4.56
C GLY A 253 -1.81 -16.33 4.16
N SER A 254 -0.83 -17.23 4.11
CA SER A 254 0.51 -16.93 3.62
C SER A 254 1.04 -18.09 2.79
N THR A 255 1.40 -17.84 1.53
CA THR A 255 1.95 -18.85 0.63
C THR A 255 3.20 -18.36 -0.07
N SER A 256 4.24 -19.19 -0.17
CA SER A 256 5.39 -18.98 -1.04
C SER A 256 5.53 -20.17 -1.97
N GLY A 257 5.83 -19.92 -3.24
CA GLY A 257 5.95 -20.98 -4.23
C GLY A 257 6.79 -20.58 -5.44
N ALA A 258 7.22 -21.58 -6.18
CA ALA A 258 7.80 -21.40 -7.50
C ALA A 258 6.69 -21.28 -8.56
N ILE A 259 7.10 -20.99 -9.80
CA ILE A 259 6.19 -21.06 -10.95
C ILE A 259 5.60 -22.47 -11.09
N ASP A 260 4.32 -22.53 -11.46
CA ASP A 260 3.65 -23.76 -11.85
C ASP A 260 4.30 -24.33 -13.13
N GLU A 261 5.05 -25.42 -12.97
CA GLU A 261 5.77 -26.07 -14.07
C GLU A 261 4.83 -26.66 -15.13
N GLU A 262 3.61 -27.07 -14.76
CA GLU A 262 2.62 -27.61 -15.69
C GLU A 262 2.05 -26.48 -16.56
N ALA A 263 1.69 -25.36 -15.95
CA ALA A 263 1.25 -24.16 -16.68
C ALA A 263 2.36 -23.62 -17.61
N LEU A 264 3.60 -23.59 -17.12
CA LEU A 264 4.77 -23.19 -17.90
C LEU A 264 5.00 -24.13 -19.09
N PHE A 265 4.95 -25.45 -18.86
CA PHE A 265 5.08 -26.46 -19.92
C PHE A 265 3.96 -26.31 -20.97
N TYR A 266 2.72 -26.11 -20.53
CA TYR A 266 1.55 -25.95 -21.40
C TYR A 266 1.66 -24.74 -22.34
N LEU A 267 2.16 -23.60 -21.84
CA LEU A 267 2.43 -22.41 -22.65
C LEU A 267 3.55 -22.66 -23.65
N ARG A 268 4.66 -23.27 -23.21
CA ARG A 268 5.80 -23.60 -24.07
C ARG A 268 5.45 -24.58 -25.17
N ALA A 269 4.60 -25.57 -24.89
CA ALA A 269 4.09 -26.53 -25.87
C ALA A 269 3.29 -25.85 -27.01
N ARG A 270 2.81 -24.62 -26.80
CA ARG A 270 2.13 -23.80 -27.82
C ARG A 270 3.06 -22.84 -28.57
N GLY A 271 4.37 -22.95 -28.35
CA GLY A 271 5.37 -22.13 -29.03
C GLY A 271 5.70 -20.81 -28.33
N VAL A 272 5.15 -20.54 -27.13
CA VAL A 272 5.54 -19.39 -26.31
C VAL A 272 6.95 -19.63 -25.77
N SER A 273 7.84 -18.64 -25.86
CA SER A 273 9.19 -18.80 -25.31
C SER A 273 9.15 -18.96 -23.78
N HIS A 274 10.21 -19.51 -23.19
CA HIS A 274 10.27 -19.69 -21.74
C HIS A 274 10.18 -18.35 -20.98
N ALA A 275 10.80 -17.30 -21.52
CA ALA A 275 10.77 -15.95 -20.94
C ALA A 275 9.35 -15.36 -20.99
N GLU A 276 8.71 -15.37 -22.16
CA GLU A 276 7.35 -14.87 -22.32
C GLU A 276 6.34 -15.66 -21.46
N ALA A 277 6.48 -16.99 -21.37
CA ALA A 277 5.60 -17.81 -20.55
C ALA A 277 5.76 -17.48 -19.05
N THR A 278 6.99 -17.27 -18.60
CA THR A 278 7.29 -16.81 -17.23
C THR A 278 6.66 -15.45 -16.94
N ASP A 279 6.76 -14.51 -17.89
CA ASP A 279 6.20 -13.17 -17.75
C ASP A 279 4.65 -13.20 -17.73
N LEU A 280 4.02 -14.04 -18.56
CA LEU A 280 2.56 -14.22 -18.55
C LEU A 280 2.05 -14.76 -17.21
N LEU A 281 2.70 -15.77 -16.65
CA LEU A 281 2.34 -16.34 -15.35
C LEU A 281 2.59 -15.34 -14.22
N THR A 282 3.66 -14.55 -14.32
CA THR A 282 3.96 -13.45 -13.39
C THR A 282 2.86 -12.38 -13.41
N LEU A 283 2.42 -11.95 -14.60
CA LEU A 283 1.35 -10.98 -14.74
C LEU A 283 0.02 -11.51 -14.19
N ALA A 284 -0.33 -12.76 -14.53
CA ALA A 284 -1.54 -13.39 -14.02
C ALA A 284 -1.54 -13.45 -12.48
N PHE A 285 -0.40 -13.80 -11.88
CA PHE A 285 -0.25 -13.82 -10.43
C PHE A 285 -0.47 -12.42 -9.82
N LEU A 286 0.16 -11.37 -10.37
CA LEU A 286 0.06 -10.01 -9.85
C LEU A 286 -1.31 -9.36 -10.08
N ALA A 287 -2.01 -9.71 -11.18
CA ALA A 287 -3.29 -9.14 -11.55
C ALA A 287 -4.34 -9.30 -10.43
N GLU A 288 -4.33 -10.42 -9.71
CA GLU A 288 -5.23 -10.64 -8.57
C GLU A 288 -5.08 -9.56 -7.47
N ALA A 289 -3.89 -9.02 -7.23
CA ALA A 289 -3.72 -7.91 -6.29
C ALA A 289 -4.16 -6.57 -6.89
N VAL A 290 -4.05 -6.41 -8.21
CA VAL A 290 -4.50 -5.21 -8.93
C VAL A 290 -6.03 -5.10 -8.92
N GLU A 291 -6.75 -6.22 -8.85
CA GLU A 291 -8.22 -6.24 -8.72
C GLU A 291 -8.76 -5.50 -7.48
N GLU A 292 -7.92 -5.28 -6.46
CA GLU A 292 -8.28 -4.49 -5.27
C GLU A 292 -8.45 -2.99 -5.57
N ILE A 293 -7.98 -2.51 -6.72
CA ILE A 293 -8.21 -1.15 -7.19
C ILE A 293 -9.64 -1.04 -7.74
N GLU A 294 -10.48 -0.22 -7.11
CA GLU A 294 -11.90 -0.07 -7.47
C GLU A 294 -12.11 0.42 -8.91
N SER A 295 -11.28 1.35 -9.37
CA SER A 295 -11.38 1.92 -10.72
C SER A 295 -10.79 0.99 -11.78
N GLU A 296 -11.64 0.51 -12.69
CA GLU A 296 -11.22 -0.30 -13.85
C GLU A 296 -10.13 0.39 -14.67
N GLY A 297 -10.30 1.69 -14.97
CA GLY A 297 -9.30 2.43 -15.76
C GLY A 297 -7.93 2.52 -15.06
N LEU A 298 -7.91 2.58 -13.73
CA LEU A 298 -6.65 2.53 -12.97
C LEU A 298 -6.08 1.10 -12.94
N ARG A 299 -6.92 0.06 -12.87
CA ARG A 299 -6.48 -1.34 -12.99
C ARG A 299 -5.78 -1.59 -14.32
N GLU A 300 -6.40 -1.18 -15.42
CA GLU A 300 -5.82 -1.27 -16.76
C GLU A 300 -4.48 -0.52 -16.85
N GLU A 301 -4.39 0.70 -16.30
CA GLU A 301 -3.14 1.47 -16.30
C GLU A 301 -2.02 0.78 -15.51
N ILE A 302 -2.33 0.23 -14.34
CA ILE A 302 -1.35 -0.48 -13.50
C ILE A 302 -0.91 -1.79 -14.16
N ASN A 303 -1.83 -2.56 -14.71
CA ASN A 303 -1.51 -3.77 -15.48
C ASN A 303 -0.62 -3.45 -16.69
N GLY A 304 -0.92 -2.37 -17.41
CA GLY A 304 -0.08 -1.88 -18.52
C GLY A 304 1.33 -1.50 -18.07
N ARG A 305 1.47 -0.85 -16.91
CA ARG A 305 2.80 -0.51 -16.33
C ARG A 305 3.60 -1.75 -15.94
N LEU A 306 2.96 -2.77 -15.34
CA LEU A 306 3.59 -4.03 -14.98
C LEU A 306 4.05 -4.80 -16.22
N SER A 307 3.20 -4.90 -17.25
CA SER A 307 3.52 -5.51 -18.54
C SER A 307 4.69 -4.80 -19.23
N SER A 308 4.63 -3.47 -19.34
CA SER A 308 5.71 -2.65 -19.93
C SER A 308 7.04 -2.77 -19.17
N TRP A 309 7.01 -3.09 -17.88
CA TRP A 309 8.24 -3.34 -17.12
C TRP A 309 8.83 -4.71 -17.42
N LEU A 310 8.00 -5.77 -17.51
CA LEU A 310 8.47 -7.11 -17.87
C LEU A 310 9.03 -7.15 -19.30
N GLU A 311 8.38 -6.48 -20.26
CA GLU A 311 8.87 -6.44 -21.65
C GLU A 311 10.26 -5.82 -21.78
N ARG A 312 10.49 -4.67 -21.11
CA ARG A 312 11.79 -3.97 -21.12
C ARG A 312 12.95 -4.76 -20.52
N ARG A 313 12.65 -5.86 -19.85
CA ARG A 313 13.65 -6.78 -19.30
C ARG A 313 14.04 -7.88 -20.29
N SER A 314 13.11 -8.27 -21.17
CA SER A 314 13.31 -9.35 -22.14
C SER A 314 14.16 -8.95 -23.35
N SER A 315 14.37 -7.64 -23.53
CA SER A 315 15.20 -6.98 -24.55
C SER A 315 16.59 -6.65 -24.03
#